data_AF-A0AAE4TPW0-F1
#
_entry.id   AF-A0AAE4TPW0-F1
#
_cell.length_a   1.000
_cell.length_b   1.000
_cell.length_c   1.000
_cell.angle_alpha   90.00
_cell.angle_beta   90.00
_cell.angle_gamma   90.00
#
_symmetry.space_group_name_H-M   'P 1'
#
loop_
_entity.id
_entity.type
_entity.pdbx_description
1 polymer ?
#
loop_
_entity_poly.entity_id
_entity_poly.type
_entity_poly.pdbx_seq_one_letter_code
_entity_poly.pdbx_strand_id
1 'polypeptide(L)'
;MSDFKCPVCNKYKVPNPASFAVGDDVKFMRIKPGARTTSFHSVSGKIIALDGDDAVLVRSRGKNTRILRTGLTRVDQPSPVTYQLFGVCHCGGFIYEQP
;
A
#
# COMPACT_ATOMS: atom_id res chain seq x y z
N MET A 1 -19.00 4.98 -8.81
CA MET A 1 -18.50 5.60 -7.57
C MET A 1 -17.04 5.22 -7.41
N SER A 2 -16.14 6.18 -7.64
CA SER A 2 -14.68 5.97 -7.72
C SER A 2 -14.00 6.66 -6.53
N ASP A 3 -14.36 6.28 -5.31
CA ASP A 3 -13.98 6.94 -4.04
C ASP A 3 -12.48 7.02 -3.74
N PHE A 4 -11.66 6.25 -4.46
CA PHE A 4 -10.21 6.17 -4.29
C PHE A 4 -9.41 7.10 -5.18
N LYS A 5 -10.02 7.76 -6.17
CA LYS A 5 -9.36 8.77 -7.01
C LYS A 5 -9.57 10.15 -6.43
N CYS A 6 -8.53 10.97 -6.45
CA CYS A 6 -8.67 12.37 -6.11
C CYS A 6 -9.40 13.08 -7.26
N PRO A 7 -10.47 13.85 -6.97
CA PRO A 7 -11.22 14.56 -7.99
C PRO A 7 -10.41 15.69 -8.66
N VAL A 8 -9.33 16.15 -8.01
CA VAL A 8 -8.50 17.26 -8.49
C VAL A 8 -7.39 16.78 -9.44
N CYS A 9 -6.67 15.71 -9.06
CA CYS A 9 -5.50 15.24 -9.81
C CYS A 9 -5.73 13.94 -10.58
N ASN A 10 -6.90 13.31 -10.44
CA ASN A 10 -7.23 11.97 -10.95
C ASN A 10 -6.29 10.81 -10.51
N LYS A 11 -5.30 11.08 -9.64
CA LYS A 11 -4.42 10.08 -9.03
C LYS A 11 -5.08 9.44 -7.81
N TYR A 12 -4.54 8.33 -7.34
CA TYR A 12 -5.11 7.58 -6.23
C TYR A 12 -4.76 8.18 -4.86
N LYS A 13 -5.73 8.26 -3.95
CA LYS A 13 -5.50 8.73 -2.57
C LYS A 13 -4.55 7.76 -1.85
N VAL A 14 -3.53 8.31 -1.18
CA VAL A 14 -2.56 7.52 -0.39
C VAL A 14 -3.33 6.67 0.63
N PRO A 15 -3.10 5.34 0.70
CA PRO A 15 -3.64 4.51 1.76
C PRO A 15 -3.15 5.05 3.11
N ASN A 16 -4.04 5.35 4.05
CA ASN A 16 -3.62 5.84 5.35
C ASN A 16 -2.87 4.70 6.12
N PRO A 17 -1.54 4.80 6.31
CA PRO A 17 -0.76 3.73 6.92
C PRO A 17 -1.12 3.52 8.41
N ALA A 18 -1.68 4.53 9.07
CA ALA A 18 -2.14 4.44 10.46
C ALA A 18 -3.42 3.60 10.62
N SER A 19 -4.15 3.32 9.53
CA SER A 19 -5.40 2.56 9.58
C SER A 19 -5.21 1.04 9.48
N PHE A 20 -3.98 0.53 9.51
CA PHE A 20 -3.70 -0.92 9.46
C PHE A 20 -3.50 -1.48 10.86
N ALA A 21 -4.33 -2.45 11.25
CA ALA A 21 -4.26 -3.14 12.53
C ALA A 21 -4.06 -4.66 12.36
N VAL A 22 -3.73 -5.34 13.47
CA VAL A 22 -3.66 -6.81 13.48
C VAL A 22 -5.04 -7.38 13.18
N GLY A 23 -5.10 -8.35 12.28
CA GLY A 23 -6.34 -8.96 11.82
C GLY A 23 -6.87 -8.40 10.50
N ASP A 24 -6.38 -7.25 10.01
CA ASP A 24 -6.78 -6.71 8.72
C ASP A 24 -6.28 -7.57 7.55
N ASP A 25 -7.14 -7.74 6.54
CA ASP A 25 -6.80 -8.32 5.26
C ASP A 25 -6.25 -7.23 4.32
N VAL A 26 -5.00 -7.43 3.90
CA VAL A 26 -4.23 -6.46 3.12
C VAL A 26 -3.65 -7.10 1.86
N LYS A 27 -3.35 -6.26 0.87
CA LYS A 27 -2.61 -6.61 -0.33
C LYS A 27 -1.26 -5.91 -0.30
N PHE A 28 -0.23 -6.62 -0.71
CA PHE A 28 1.13 -6.10 -0.82
C PHE A 28 1.78 -6.55 -2.12
N MET A 29 2.78 -5.79 -2.55
CA MET A 29 3.53 -6.06 -3.75
C MET A 29 4.73 -6.93 -3.41
N ARG A 30 4.81 -8.10 -4.04
CA ARG A 30 5.97 -8.97 -3.98
C ARG A 30 6.79 -8.79 -5.25
N ILE A 31 8.00 -8.26 -5.07
CA ILE A 31 8.98 -8.10 -6.13
C ILE A 31 9.78 -9.40 -6.23
N LYS A 32 9.81 -10.00 -7.41
CA LYS A 32 10.69 -11.11 -7.75
C LYS A 32 11.71 -10.63 -8.78
N PRO A 33 12.94 -10.28 -8.35
CA PRO A 33 14.00 -9.98 -9.29
C PRO A 33 14.40 -11.27 -10.03
N GLY A 34 14.36 -11.24 -11.35
CA GLY A 34 14.92 -12.26 -12.24
C GLY A 34 16.20 -11.74 -12.91
N ALA A 35 16.92 -12.63 -13.60
CA ALA A 35 18.20 -12.31 -14.23
C ALA A 35 18.13 -11.24 -15.34
N ARG A 36 16.95 -11.02 -15.94
CA ARG A 36 16.72 -10.00 -17.00
C ARG A 36 15.49 -9.14 -16.77
N THR A 37 14.53 -9.58 -15.94
CA THR A 37 13.26 -8.89 -15.73
C THR A 37 12.89 -8.94 -14.26
N THR A 38 12.26 -7.86 -13.78
CA THR A 38 11.68 -7.81 -12.43
C THR A 38 10.19 -8.07 -12.55
N SER A 39 9.72 -9.15 -11.94
CA SER A 39 8.30 -9.48 -11.91
C SER A 39 7.64 -8.95 -10.64
N PHE A 40 6.50 -8.31 -10.81
CA PHE A 40 5.73 -7.69 -9.75
C PHE A 40 4.44 -8.46 -9.54
N HIS A 41 4.25 -9.04 -8.35
CA HIS A 41 3.06 -9.80 -8.01
C HIS A 41 2.29 -9.12 -6.89
N SER A 42 0.99 -8.88 -7.08
CA SER A 42 0.10 -8.54 -5.97
C SER A 42 -0.23 -9.80 -5.18
N VAL A 43 0.03 -9.76 -3.88
CA VAL A 43 -0.23 -10.88 -2.95
C VAL A 43 -1.15 -10.37 -1.85
N SER A 44 -2.19 -11.12 -1.53
CA SER A 44 -3.04 -10.87 -0.36
C SER A 44 -2.51 -11.62 0.86
N GLY A 45 -2.70 -11.04 2.04
CA GLY A 45 -2.38 -11.64 3.32
C GLY A 45 -3.07 -10.94 4.48
N LYS A 46 -2.92 -11.50 5.68
CA LYS A 46 -3.49 -10.94 6.91
C LYS A 46 -2.38 -10.42 7.81
N ILE A 47 -2.57 -9.23 8.39
CA ILE A 47 -1.64 -8.70 9.39
C ILE A 47 -1.75 -9.56 10.66
N ILE A 48 -0.64 -10.15 11.08
CA ILE A 48 -0.57 -10.99 12.28
C ILE A 48 0.17 -10.32 13.44
N ALA A 49 0.97 -9.30 13.16
CA ALA A 49 1.65 -8.51 14.17
C ALA A 49 2.01 -7.13 13.62
N LEU A 50 2.14 -6.14 14.51
CA LEU A 50 2.76 -4.86 14.20
C LEU A 50 4.24 -4.96 14.53
N ASP A 51 5.10 -4.44 13.66
CA ASP A 51 6.55 -4.49 13.81
C ASP A 51 7.07 -3.04 13.83
N GLY A 52 6.99 -2.43 15.02
CA GLY A 52 7.22 -0.99 15.19
C GLY A 52 6.12 -0.10 14.60
N ASP A 53 6.44 1.18 14.43
CA ASP A 53 5.50 2.20 13.95
C ASP A 53 5.18 2.07 12.46
N ASP A 54 6.18 1.75 11.63
CA ASP A 54 6.06 1.83 10.17
C ASP A 54 5.93 0.47 9.46
N ALA A 55 6.19 -0.64 10.16
CA ALA A 55 6.13 -1.98 9.56
C ALA A 55 5.11 -2.88 10.24
N VAL A 56 4.70 -3.92 9.51
CA VAL A 56 3.82 -4.97 10.00
C VAL A 56 4.25 -6.32 9.47
N LEU A 57 3.92 -7.37 10.21
CA LEU A 57 4.13 -8.75 9.82
C LEU A 57 2.84 -9.26 9.16
N VAL A 58 2.92 -9.58 7.87
CA VAL A 58 1.80 -10.11 7.09
C VAL A 58 1.99 -11.59 6.86
N ARG A 59 0.99 -12.40 7.20
CA ARG A 59 0.95 -13.83 6.89
C ARG A 59 0.25 -14.04 5.55
N SER A 60 0.95 -14.66 4.60
CA SER A 60 0.39 -15.06 3.30
C SER A 60 0.90 -16.45 2.90
N ARG A 61 -0.02 -17.32 2.49
CA ARG A 61 0.28 -18.71 2.04
C ARG A 61 1.24 -19.45 2.99
N GLY A 62 1.03 -19.30 4.30
CA GLY A 62 1.84 -19.95 5.34
C GLY A 62 3.21 -19.31 5.63
N LYS A 63 3.59 -18.22 4.94
CA LYS A 63 4.83 -17.48 5.22
C LYS A 63 4.51 -16.14 5.86
N ASN A 64 5.35 -15.73 6.81
CA ASN A 64 5.30 -14.42 7.43
C ASN A 64 6.30 -13.52 6.70
N THR A 65 5.86 -12.33 6.30
CA THR A 65 6.71 -11.37 5.61
C THR A 65 6.56 -10.00 6.27
N ARG A 66 7.69 -9.39 6.61
CA ARG A 66 7.74 -8.02 7.11
C ARG A 66 7.54 -7.07 5.94
N ILE A 67 6.53 -6.20 6.03
CA ILE A 67 6.16 -5.24 4.99
C ILE A 67 5.96 -3.87 5.63
N LEU A 68 6.41 -2.81 4.97
CA LEU A 68 6.14 -1.44 5.38
C LEU A 68 4.67 -1.09 5.15
N ARG A 69 4.04 -0.40 6.10
CA ARG A 69 2.63 0.02 6.03
C ARG A 69 2.34 0.90 4.81
N THR A 70 3.33 1.67 4.34
CA THR A 70 3.26 2.48 3.13
C THR A 70 3.14 1.67 1.84
N GLY A 71 3.55 0.41 1.85
CA GLY A 71 3.46 -0.52 0.72
C GLY A 71 2.22 -1.43 0.75
N LEU A 72 1.32 -1.22 1.72
CA LEU A 72 0.09 -1.98 1.88
C LEU A 72 -1.10 -1.24 1.29
N THR A 73 -2.01 -1.99 0.70
CA THR A 73 -3.35 -1.51 0.36
C THR A 73 -4.38 -2.44 0.98
N ARG A 74 -5.56 -1.92 1.33
CA ARG A 74 -6.67 -2.79 1.75
C ARG A 74 -7.16 -3.63 0.56
N VAL A 75 -7.83 -4.75 0.83
CA VAL A 75 -8.38 -5.61 -0.23
C VAL A 75 -9.36 -4.85 -1.14
N ASP A 76 -10.13 -3.92 -0.58
CA ASP A 76 -11.10 -3.07 -1.28
C ASP A 76 -10.46 -1.89 -2.03
N GLN A 77 -9.16 -1.66 -1.85
CA GLN A 77 -8.43 -0.59 -2.52
C GLN A 77 -7.76 -1.08 -3.81
N PRO A 78 -7.48 -0.15 -4.75
CA PRO A 78 -6.67 -0.47 -5.93
C PRO A 78 -5.35 -1.11 -5.52
N SER A 79 -4.85 -2.04 -6.35
CA SER A 79 -3.66 -2.82 -6.01
C SER A 79 -2.45 -1.92 -5.75
N PRO A 80 -1.48 -2.33 -4.91
CA PRO A 80 -0.27 -1.53 -4.68
C PRO A 80 0.52 -1.29 -5.98
N VAL A 81 0.44 -2.24 -6.92
CA VAL A 81 0.99 -2.09 -8.28
C VAL A 81 0.32 -0.95 -9.05
N THR A 82 -0.99 -0.76 -8.89
CA THR A 82 -1.74 0.34 -9.51
C THR A 82 -1.28 1.68 -8.94
N TYR A 83 -1.02 1.76 -7.63
CA TYR A 83 -0.43 2.94 -7.01
C TYR A 83 0.98 3.24 -7.52
N GLN A 84 1.81 2.21 -7.71
CA GLN A 84 3.16 2.35 -8.28
C GLN A 84 3.12 2.85 -9.74
N LEU A 85 2.16 2.36 -10.55
CA LEU A 85 2.06 2.67 -11.98
C LEU A 85 1.41 4.04 -12.26
N PHE A 86 0.36 4.41 -11.51
CA PHE A 86 -0.41 5.63 -11.76
C PHE A 86 -0.03 6.79 -10.83
N GLY A 87 0.78 6.52 -9.82
CA GLY A 87 1.18 7.48 -8.80
C GLY A 87 0.05 7.78 -7.80
N VAL A 88 0.47 8.26 -6.64
CA VAL A 88 -0.43 8.75 -5.59
C VAL A 88 -0.76 10.23 -5.79
N CYS A 89 -1.93 10.65 -5.32
CA CYS A 89 -2.27 12.06 -5.26
C CYS A 89 -1.64 12.72 -4.05
N HIS A 90 -0.93 13.82 -4.27
CA HIS A 90 -0.34 14.67 -3.24
C HIS A 90 -1.13 15.98 -3.08
N CYS A 91 -2.36 16.07 -3.60
CA CYS A 91 -3.16 17.31 -3.55
C CYS A 91 -3.60 17.75 -2.14
N GLY A 92 -3.15 17.07 -1.08
CA GLY A 92 -3.24 17.52 0.31
C GLY A 92 -1.92 18.08 0.86
N GLY A 93 -0.90 18.30 0.03
CA GLY A 93 0.44 18.72 0.44
C GLY A 93 0.70 20.24 0.44
N PHE A 94 -0.33 21.08 0.56
CA PHE A 94 -0.16 22.52 0.83
C PHE A 94 -1.17 23.00 1.86
N ILE A 95 -0.93 22.62 3.12
CA ILE A 95 -1.11 23.53 4.24
C ILE A 95 0.23 23.55 4.98
N TYR A 96 1.20 24.27 4.44
CA TYR A 96 2.18 24.98 5.26
C TYR A 96 2.23 26.40 4.71
N GLU A 97 1.97 27.31 5.61
CA GLU A 97 1.84 28.75 5.44
C GLU A 97 3.00 29.40 4.67
N GLN A 98 2.65 30.55 4.10
CA GLN A 98 3.46 31.59 3.46
C GLN A 98 4.70 31.98 4.29
N PRO A 99 5.70 32.61 3.68
CA PRO A 99 5.61 34.02 3.29
C PRO A 99 5.48 34.29 1.78
#